data_AF-E2ASW5-F1
#
_entry.id   AF-E2ASW5-F1
#
_cell.length_a   1.000
_cell.length_b   1.000
_cell.length_c   1.000
_cell.angle_alpha   90.00
_cell.angle_beta   90.00
_cell.angle_gamma   90.00
#
_symmetry.space_group_name_H-M   'P 1'
#
loop_
_entity.id
_entity.type
_entity.pdbx_description
1 polymer ?
#
loop_
_entity_poly.entity_id
_entity_poly.type
_entity_poly.pdbx_seq_one_letter_code
_entity_poly.pdbx_strand_id
1 'polypeptide(L)' 'PHNAGSLYYNYKNYHSIVLLGICDAKYMFTFIDIGAYGRRSDGGIFRDSIVGQKFYNKEMGLPEPKKLTVDGEPMPYVL' A
#
# COMPACT_ATOMS: atom_id res chain seq x y z
N PRO A 1 -17.59 2.44 -19.26
CA PRO A 1 -18.09 3.54 -20.13
C PRO A 1 -17.72 3.26 -21.58
N HIS A 2 -18.54 3.67 -22.55
CA HIS A 2 -18.10 3.68 -23.95
C HIS A 2 -16.80 4.51 -24.04
N ASN A 3 -15.74 3.92 -24.59
CA ASN A 3 -14.39 4.51 -24.71
C ASN A 3 -13.54 4.63 -23.42
N ALA A 4 -13.85 3.90 -22.34
CA ALA A 4 -13.07 3.98 -21.09
C ALA A 4 -11.66 3.35 -21.14
N GLY A 5 -11.25 2.79 -22.28
CA GLY A 5 -9.99 2.08 -22.45
C GLY A 5 -9.89 0.80 -21.62
N SER A 6 -8.83 0.04 -21.84
CA SER A 6 -8.56 -1.22 -21.12
C SER A 6 -7.91 -1.02 -19.74
N LEU A 7 -7.58 0.21 -19.36
CA LEU A 7 -6.89 0.52 -18.11
C LEU A 7 -7.70 0.08 -16.88
N TYR A 8 -8.98 0.45 -16.83
CA TYR A 8 -9.87 0.09 -15.73
C TYR A 8 -10.44 -1.32 -15.85
N TYR A 9 -10.25 -1.98 -17.00
CA TYR A 9 -10.82 -3.31 -17.27
C TYR A 9 -9.88 -4.38 -16.72
N ASN A 10 -10.33 -5.07 -15.68
CA ASN A 10 -9.53 -6.07 -14.99
C ASN A 10 -9.63 -7.45 -15.67
N TYR A 11 -8.86 -8.41 -15.17
CA TYR A 11 -8.82 -9.79 -15.67
C TYR A 11 -10.12 -10.58 -15.45
N LYS A 12 -11.03 -10.09 -14.61
CA LYS A 12 -12.35 -10.68 -14.35
C LYS A 12 -13.44 -10.13 -15.26
N ASN A 13 -13.05 -9.42 -16.33
CA ASN A 13 -13.96 -8.89 -17.34
C ASN A 13 -14.95 -7.84 -16.83
N TYR A 14 -14.55 -7.03 -15.85
CA TYR A 14 -15.31 -5.85 -15.44
C TYR A 14 -14.40 -4.65 -15.15
N HIS A 15 -14.99 -3.45 -15.15
CA HIS A 15 -14.28 -2.24 -14.78
C HIS A 15 -14.14 -2.13 -13.27
N SER A 16 -12.93 -1.84 -12.77
CA SER A 16 -12.68 -1.67 -11.34
C SER A 16 -11.68 -0.55 -11.06
N ILE A 17 -11.90 0.09 -9.92
CA ILE A 17 -10.99 1.02 -9.28
C ILE A 17 -10.45 0.32 -8.04
N VAL A 18 -9.15 0.39 -7.84
CA VAL A 18 -8.49 -0.20 -6.67
C VAL A 18 -8.51 0.80 -5.51
N LEU A 19 -8.83 0.29 -4.33
CA LEU A 19 -8.61 0.93 -3.04
C LEU A 19 -7.43 0.22 -2.38
N LEU A 20 -6.33 0.94 -2.18
CA LEU A 20 -5.19 0.50 -1.39
C LEU A 20 -5.39 0.99 0.04
N GLY A 21 -5.46 0.07 1.01
CA GLY A 21 -5.66 0.40 2.43
C GLY A 21 -4.52 -0.14 3.28
N ILE A 22 -4.03 0.68 4.21
CA ILE A 22 -3.15 0.24 5.30
C ILE A 22 -4.00 0.23 6.58
N CYS A 23 -3.90 -0.84 7.35
CA CYS A 23 -4.62 -1.02 8.59
C CYS A 23 -3.70 -1.41 9.74
N ASP A 24 -4.12 -1.08 10.96
CA ASP A 24 -3.45 -1.54 12.17
C ASP A 24 -3.87 -2.98 12.54
N ALA A 25 -3.29 -3.50 13.62
CA ALA A 25 -3.60 -4.84 14.14
C ALA A 25 -5.07 -5.00 14.62
N LYS A 26 -5.84 -3.92 14.72
CA LYS A 26 -7.28 -3.93 15.05
C LYS A 26 -8.15 -3.82 13.81
N TYR A 27 -7.58 -3.96 12.61
CA TYR A 27 -8.26 -3.81 11.33
C TYR A 27 -8.85 -2.41 11.12
N MET A 28 -8.30 -1.38 11.79
CA MET A 28 -8.68 0.01 11.56
C MET A 28 -7.82 0.60 10.44
N PHE A 29 -8.47 1.12 9.39
CA PHE A 29 -7.74 1.79 8.31
C PHE A 29 -7.08 3.06 8.84
N THR A 30 -5.76 3.13 8.73
CA THR A 30 -4.94 4.31 9.09
C THR A 30 -4.61 5.15 7.87
N PHE A 31 -4.64 4.55 6.67
CA PHE A 31 -4.43 5.23 5.41
C PHE A 31 -5.21 4.53 4.28
N ILE A 32 -5.74 5.33 3.35
CA ILE A 32 -6.41 4.85 2.14
C ILE A 32 -5.94 5.67 0.93
N ASP A 33 -5.68 4.99 -0.18
CA ASP A 33 -5.44 5.58 -1.50
C ASP A 33 -6.41 4.95 -2.50
N ILE A 34 -7.18 5.79 -3.20
CA ILE A 34 -8.28 5.38 -4.08
C ILE A 34 -8.04 5.95 -5.47
N GLY A 35 -8.20 5.12 -6.49
CA GLY A 35 -8.18 5.60 -7.88
C GLY A 35 -7.27 4.82 -8.81
N ALA A 36 -6.49 3.87 -8.28
CA ALA A 36 -5.61 3.07 -9.10
C ALA A 36 -6.39 2.14 -10.06
N TYR A 37 -5.82 1.92 -11.25
CA TYR A 37 -6.43 1.09 -12.28
C TYR A 37 -6.49 -0.39 -11.85
N GLY A 38 -7.67 -1.01 -11.98
CA GLY A 38 -7.92 -2.42 -11.62
C GLY A 38 -7.06 -3.48 -12.29
N ARG A 39 -6.30 -3.14 -13.33
CA ARG A 39 -5.37 -4.04 -14.01
C ARG A 39 -3.96 -4.02 -13.43
N ARG A 40 -3.63 -3.04 -12.58
CA ARG A 40 -2.29 -2.92 -11.96
C ARG A 40 -2.14 -3.88 -10.79
N SER A 41 -0.93 -4.39 -10.60
CA SER A 41 -0.55 -5.20 -9.43
C SER A 41 -0.50 -4.34 -8.18
N ASP A 42 -0.88 -4.92 -7.03
CA ASP A 42 -0.85 -4.28 -5.72
C ASP A 42 0.52 -3.67 -5.40
N GLY A 43 1.61 -4.38 -5.70
CA GLY A 43 2.97 -3.87 -5.48
C GLY A 43 3.31 -2.67 -6.36
N GLY A 44 2.81 -2.65 -7.60
CA GLY A 44 2.97 -1.49 -8.49
C GLY A 44 2.11 -0.30 -8.07
N ILE A 45 0.93 -0.54 -7.51
CA ILE A 45 0.06 0.49 -6.94
C ILE A 45 0.72 1.07 -5.68
N PHE A 46 1.23 0.21 -4.79
CA PHE A 46 1.92 0.64 -3.58
C PHE A 46 3.15 1.49 -3.90
N ARG A 47 4.05 1.02 -4.78
CA ARG A 47 5.27 1.75 -5.16
C ARG A 47 4.97 3.16 -5.70
N ASP A 48 3.91 3.30 -6.48
CA ASP A 48 3.56 4.57 -7.12
C ASP A 48 2.63 5.44 -6.26
N SER A 49 2.09 4.91 -5.15
CA SER A 49 1.27 5.66 -4.19
C SER A 49 2.11 6.66 -3.39
N ILE A 50 1.45 7.72 -2.89
CA ILE A 50 2.11 8.72 -2.03
C ILE A 50 2.72 8.06 -0.79
N VAL A 51 2.00 7.10 -0.18
CA VAL A 51 2.49 6.41 1.01
C VAL A 51 3.69 5.52 0.72
N GLY A 52 3.68 4.79 -0.40
CA GLY A 52 4.83 3.97 -0.80
C GLY A 52 6.05 4.83 -1.10
N GLN A 53 5.90 5.94 -1.81
CA GLN A 53 6.98 6.90 -2.05
C GLN A 53 7.57 7.45 -0.74
N LYS A 54 6.72 7.89 0.19
CA LYS A 54 7.17 8.35 1.52
C LYS A 54 7.86 7.26 2.33
N PHE A 55 7.38 6.03 2.23
CA PHE A 55 7.99 4.88 2.90
C PHE A 55 9.39 4.59 2.34
N TYR A 56 9.55 4.54 1.01
CA TYR A 56 10.84 4.36 0.35
C TYR A 56 11.83 5.50 0.65
N ASN A 57 11.34 6.74 0.74
CA ASN A 57 12.16 7.93 1.01
C ASN A 57 12.45 8.15 2.51
N LYS A 58 11.99 7.27 3.40
CA LYS A 58 12.11 7.38 4.87
C LYS A 58 11.45 8.66 5.45
N GLU A 59 10.39 9.14 4.81
CA GLU A 59 9.65 10.35 5.20
C GLU A 59 8.43 10.04 6.09
N MET A 60 8.20 8.77 6.41
CA MET A 60 7.09 8.32 7.26
C MET A 60 7.33 8.55 8.76
N GLY A 61 8.55 8.90 9.16
CA GLY A 61 8.90 9.07 10.58
C GLY A 61 8.78 7.78 11.39
N LEU A 62 9.16 6.64 10.79
CA LEU A 62 9.15 5.35 11.48
C LEU A 62 10.10 5.38 12.69
N PRO A 63 9.75 4.75 13.82
CA PRO A 63 10.67 4.64 14.93
C PRO A 63 11.91 3.83 14.56
N GLU A 64 13.02 4.09 15.24
CA GLU A 64 14.22 3.27 15.12
C GLU A 64 13.95 1.82 15.52
N PRO A 65 14.69 0.85 14.93
CA PRO A 65 14.58 -0.56 15.29
C PRO A 65 14.63 -0.79 16.80
N LYS A 66 13.75 -1.67 17.31
CA LYS A 66 13.63 -1.95 18.74
C LYS A 66 13.84 -3.43 19.02
N LYS A 67 14.49 -3.74 20.13
CA LYS A 67 14.63 -5.11 20.62
C LYS A 67 13.27 -5.69 20.99
N LEU A 68 12.97 -6.89 20.51
CA LEU A 68 11.75 -7.62 20.86
C LEU A 68 11.92 -8.45 22.14
N THR A 69 13.15 -8.87 22.43
CA THR A 69 13.55 -9.60 23.64
C THR A 69 14.75 -8.92 24.31
N VAL A 70 15.00 -9.21 25.58
CA VAL A 70 16.07 -8.58 26.38
C VAL A 70 17.44 -8.70 25.69
N ASP A 71 17.73 -9.90 25.18
CA ASP A 71 19.01 -10.25 24.53
C ASP A 71 18.92 -10.30 23.00
N GLY A 72 17.80 -9.89 22.42
CA GLY A 72 17.59 -9.93 20.96
C GLY A 72 18.21 -8.74 20.22
N GLU A 73 18.42 -8.93 18.92
CA GLU A 73 18.80 -7.85 18.02
C GLU A 73 17.64 -6.86 17.80
N PRO A 74 17.92 -5.56 17.60
CA PRO A 74 16.90 -4.58 17.22
C PRO A 74 16.26 -4.94 15.88
N MET A 75 14.93 -5.05 15.85
CA MET A 75 14.17 -5.36 14.63
C MET A 75 13.49 -4.10 14.10
N PRO A 76 13.49 -3.87 12.77
CA PRO A 76 12.82 -2.73 12.17
C PRO A 76 11.30 -2.88 12.23
N TYR A 77 10.59 -1.76 12.17
CA TYR A 77 9.15 -1.74 11.93
C TYR A 77 8.90 -2.00 10.45
N VAL A 78 8.00 -2.94 10.16
CA VAL A 78 7.66 -3.37 8.80
C VAL A 78 6.16 -3.19 8.54
N LEU A 79 5.82 -2.96 7.27
CA LEU A 79 4.46 -2.91 6.74
C LEU A 79 4.09 -4.25 6.10
#